data_AF-A0A9W6FW17-F1
#
_entry.id   AF-A0A9W6FW17-F1
#
_cell.length_a   1.000
_cell.length_b   1.000
_cell.length_c   1.000
_cell.angle_alpha   90.00
_cell.angle_beta   90.00
_cell.angle_gamma   90.00
#
_symmetry.space_group_name_H-M   'P 1'
#
loop_
_entity.id
_entity.type
_entity.pdbx_description
1 polymer ?
#
loop_
_entity_poly.entity_id
_entity_poly.type
_entity_poly.pdbx_seq_one_letter_code
_entity_poly.pdbx_strand_id
1 'polypeptide(L)'
;MPLSDFFRKIESLTTVSAWTWIALIYAGQAVGSLFVAKLYRIDLKELAFSISLLFMGAFIAWIFRAHERRNRLNPWHWWVPGILYAAFIFSLSQRSFSNVSLSFNASLFHPLEYFTLGIFLCWGWYPILKKRGRLNFASRVLAAGILWGVSDEIHQAFVPGRTPSFVDLSLDLLGLSMGIVIFLTTAYIQKKIKQEAVALN
;
A
#
# COMPACT_ATOMS: atom_id res chain seq x y z
N MET A 1 19.86 -0.15 29.63
CA MET A 1 20.06 -1.34 28.76
C MET A 1 18.85 -1.69 27.87
N PRO A 2 17.57 -1.72 28.30
CA PRO A 2 16.46 -2.10 27.41
C PRO A 2 16.13 -1.08 26.30
N LEU A 3 16.32 0.22 26.54
CA LEU A 3 16.09 1.24 25.50
C LEU A 3 17.10 1.15 24.34
N SER A 4 18.38 0.83 24.61
CA SER A 4 19.40 0.76 23.55
C SER A 4 19.14 -0.40 22.57
N ASP A 5 18.55 -1.50 23.03
CA ASP A 5 18.23 -2.64 22.17
C ASP A 5 16.97 -2.40 21.33
N PHE A 6 16.00 -1.68 21.89
CA PHE A 6 14.82 -1.21 21.15
C PHE A 6 15.22 -0.27 20.01
N PHE A 7 16.07 0.74 20.27
CA PHE A 7 16.55 1.65 19.24
C PHE A 7 17.37 0.94 18.15
N ARG A 8 18.23 0.00 18.53
CA ARG A 8 18.98 -0.84 17.57
C ARG A 8 18.05 -1.69 16.70
N LYS A 9 16.95 -2.19 17.25
CA LYS A 9 15.95 -2.94 16.47
C LYS A 9 15.16 -2.05 15.52
N ILE A 10 14.80 -0.83 15.93
CA ILE A 10 14.18 0.14 15.03
C ILE A 10 15.15 0.52 13.90
N GLU A 11 16.40 0.82 14.25
CA GLU A 11 17.44 1.15 13.28
C GLU A 11 17.62 0.03 12.25
N SER A 12 17.72 -1.23 12.69
CA SER A 12 17.86 -2.36 11.78
C SER A 12 16.67 -2.52 10.83
N LEU A 13 15.44 -2.28 11.29
CA LEU A 13 14.25 -2.29 10.43
C LEU A 13 14.24 -1.12 9.43
N THR A 14 14.73 0.05 9.84
CA THR A 14 14.74 1.25 8.99
C THR A 14 15.82 1.23 7.89
N THR A 15 16.83 0.36 8.01
CA THR A 15 17.89 0.18 7.00
C THR A 15 17.54 -0.87 5.95
N VAL A 16 16.46 -1.63 6.15
CA VAL A 16 15.92 -2.55 5.14
C VAL A 16 15.44 -1.75 3.92
N SER A 17 15.79 -2.24 2.73
CA SER A 17 15.36 -1.62 1.46
C SER A 17 13.84 -1.56 1.35
N ALA A 18 13.33 -0.44 0.84
CA ALA A 18 11.91 -0.25 0.56
C ALA A 18 11.35 -1.37 -0.34
N TRP A 19 12.12 -1.87 -1.30
CA TRP A 19 11.69 -2.97 -2.17
C TRP A 19 11.46 -4.29 -1.43
N THR A 20 12.18 -4.52 -0.33
CA THR A 20 11.91 -5.67 0.54
C THR A 20 10.56 -5.51 1.24
N TRP A 21 10.25 -4.31 1.75
CA TRP A 21 8.94 -4.03 2.36
C TRP A 21 7.80 -4.13 1.35
N ILE A 22 7.96 -3.58 0.14
CA ILE A 22 6.97 -3.70 -0.94
C ILE A 22 6.70 -5.18 -1.26
N ALA A 23 7.75 -5.99 -1.43
CA ALA A 23 7.60 -7.41 -1.72
C ALA A 23 6.86 -8.16 -0.59
N LEU A 24 7.18 -7.86 0.67
CA LEU A 24 6.52 -8.47 1.84
C LEU A 24 5.05 -8.07 1.96
N ILE A 25 4.71 -6.80 1.70
CA ILE A 25 3.31 -6.33 1.72
C ILE A 25 2.49 -7.08 0.67
N TYR A 26 2.98 -7.13 -0.57
CA TYR A 26 2.31 -7.85 -1.65
C TYR A 26 2.15 -9.35 -1.36
N ALA A 27 3.23 -10.02 -0.93
CA ALA A 27 3.19 -11.45 -0.60
C ALA A 27 2.27 -11.74 0.59
N GLY A 28 2.32 -10.90 1.63
CA GLY A 28 1.47 -11.02 2.80
C GLY A 28 -0.01 -10.88 2.47
N GLN A 29 -0.36 -9.91 1.63
CA GLN A 29 -1.74 -9.75 1.16
C GLN A 29 -2.17 -10.86 0.21
N ALA A 30 -1.29 -11.39 -0.66
CA ALA A 30 -1.63 -12.53 -1.50
C ALA A 30 -2.01 -13.77 -0.66
N VAL A 31 -1.20 -14.06 0.37
CA VAL A 31 -1.48 -15.14 1.32
C VAL A 31 -2.73 -14.85 2.15
N GLY A 32 -2.91 -13.59 2.60
CA GLY A 32 -4.11 -13.14 3.31
C GLY A 32 -5.38 -13.32 2.48
N SER A 33 -5.37 -12.96 1.21
CA SER A 33 -6.49 -13.15 0.29
C SER A 33 -6.82 -14.62 0.06
N LEU A 34 -5.81 -15.50 -0.07
CA LEU A 34 -6.03 -16.95 -0.13
C LEU A 34 -6.65 -17.50 1.16
N PHE A 35 -6.21 -17.00 2.31
CA PHE A 35 -6.77 -17.37 3.61
C PHE A 35 -8.23 -16.92 3.74
N VAL A 36 -8.55 -15.67 3.41
CA VAL A 36 -9.92 -15.12 3.42
C VAL A 36 -10.81 -15.91 2.45
N ALA A 37 -10.33 -16.20 1.24
CA ALA A 37 -11.08 -16.98 0.27
C ALA A 37 -11.44 -18.37 0.80
N LYS A 38 -10.48 -19.05 1.44
CA LYS A 38 -10.71 -20.36 2.07
C LYS A 38 -11.66 -20.26 3.26
N LEU A 39 -11.48 -19.26 4.13
CA LEU A 39 -12.26 -19.08 5.35
C LEU A 39 -13.74 -18.84 5.05
N TYR A 40 -14.03 -18.00 4.05
CA TYR A 40 -15.39 -17.63 3.65
C TYR A 40 -15.91 -18.40 2.44
N ARG A 41 -15.21 -19.46 2.01
CA ARG A 41 -15.58 -20.35 0.90
C ARG A 41 -15.85 -19.61 -0.41
N ILE A 42 -15.08 -18.56 -0.68
CA ILE A 42 -15.11 -17.82 -1.95
C ILE A 42 -14.44 -18.69 -3.02
N ASP A 43 -15.06 -18.82 -4.21
CA ASP A 43 -14.43 -19.53 -5.32
C ASP A 43 -13.13 -18.82 -5.72
N LEU A 44 -12.01 -19.54 -5.66
CA LEU A 44 -10.70 -18.99 -6.01
C LEU A 44 -10.65 -18.47 -7.44
N LYS A 45 -11.48 -18.97 -8.37
CA LYS A 45 -11.57 -18.43 -9.73
C LYS A 45 -12.07 -16.99 -9.74
N GLU A 46 -12.88 -16.59 -8.77
CA GLU A 46 -13.33 -15.21 -8.64
C GLU A 46 -12.19 -14.29 -8.19
N LEU A 47 -11.27 -14.78 -7.36
CA LEU A 47 -10.15 -13.97 -6.86
C LEU A 47 -8.84 -14.18 -7.63
N ALA A 48 -8.81 -15.12 -8.57
CA ALA A 48 -7.59 -15.56 -9.24
C ALA A 48 -6.82 -14.40 -9.89
N PHE A 49 -7.52 -13.52 -10.61
CA PHE A 49 -6.89 -12.36 -11.25
C PHE A 49 -6.32 -11.37 -10.21
N SER A 50 -7.10 -11.01 -9.19
CA SER A 50 -6.68 -10.09 -8.12
C SER A 50 -5.48 -10.64 -7.34
N ILE A 51 -5.52 -11.91 -6.93
CA ILE A 51 -4.42 -12.58 -6.24
C ILE A 51 -3.17 -12.67 -7.14
N SER A 52 -3.34 -12.88 -8.45
CA SER A 52 -2.22 -12.89 -9.40
C SER A 52 -1.53 -11.53 -9.50
N LEU A 53 -2.28 -10.42 -9.44
CA LEU A 53 -1.69 -9.08 -9.39
C LEU A 53 -0.83 -8.88 -8.13
N LEU A 54 -1.26 -9.43 -6.99
CA LEU A 54 -0.47 -9.36 -5.75
C LEU A 54 0.83 -10.17 -5.85
N PHE A 55 0.77 -11.41 -6.35
CA PHE A 55 1.98 -12.20 -6.58
C PHE A 55 2.92 -11.55 -7.59
N MET A 56 2.37 -10.98 -8.67
CA MET A 56 3.14 -10.24 -9.66
C MET A 56 3.82 -9.01 -9.04
N GLY A 57 3.12 -8.26 -8.18
CA GLY A 57 3.69 -7.15 -7.42
C GLY A 57 4.85 -7.58 -6.52
N ALA A 58 4.70 -8.70 -5.80
CA ALA A 58 5.76 -9.26 -4.97
C ALA A 58 6.99 -9.65 -5.81
N PHE A 59 6.76 -10.31 -6.94
CA PHE A 59 7.82 -10.76 -7.84
C PHE A 59 8.58 -9.59 -8.47
N ILE A 60 7.88 -8.57 -8.97
CA ILE A 60 8.50 -7.36 -9.52
C ILE A 60 9.28 -6.61 -8.45
N ALA A 61 8.75 -6.48 -7.23
CA ALA A 61 9.46 -5.84 -6.14
C ALA A 61 10.75 -6.60 -5.77
N TRP A 62 10.73 -7.93 -5.81
CA TRP A 62 11.94 -8.74 -5.63
C TRP A 62 12.97 -8.52 -6.75
N ILE A 63 12.54 -8.42 -8.01
CA ILE A 63 13.42 -8.08 -9.15
C ILE A 63 14.05 -6.69 -8.94
N PHE A 64 13.23 -5.68 -8.61
CA PHE A 64 13.74 -4.32 -8.39
C PHE A 64 14.64 -4.23 -7.16
N ARG A 65 14.40 -5.03 -6.12
CA ARG A 65 15.34 -5.18 -5.00
C ARG A 65 16.70 -5.70 -5.46
N ALA A 66 16.72 -6.73 -6.32
CA ALA A 66 17.96 -7.29 -6.86
C ALA A 66 18.67 -6.28 -7.79
N HIS A 67 17.89 -5.55 -8.59
CA HIS A 67 18.40 -4.50 -9.48
C HIS A 67 19.00 -3.32 -8.72
N GLU A 68 18.35 -2.84 -7.66
CA GLU A 68 18.81 -1.75 -6.79
C GLU A 68 20.20 -2.03 -6.19
N ARG A 69 20.52 -3.30 -5.90
CA ARG A 69 21.85 -3.68 -5.39
C ARG A 69 22.96 -3.48 -6.41
N ARG A 70 22.63 -3.48 -7.71
CA ARG A 70 23.60 -3.42 -8.81
C ARG A 70 23.59 -2.07 -9.53
N ASN A 71 22.44 -1.40 -9.59
CA ASN A 71 22.19 -0.22 -10.40
C ASN A 71 21.35 0.81 -9.65
N ARG A 72 21.44 2.08 -10.07
CA ARG A 72 20.52 3.12 -9.61
C ARG A 72 19.16 2.95 -10.29
N LEU A 73 18.10 2.95 -9.50
CA LEU A 73 16.73 2.90 -10.02
C LEU A 73 16.28 4.25 -10.56
N ASN A 74 15.65 4.23 -11.73
CA ASN A 74 14.95 5.38 -12.29
C ASN A 74 13.66 5.68 -11.50
N PRO A 75 13.19 6.95 -11.48
CA PRO A 75 11.97 7.34 -10.76
C PRO A 75 10.72 6.53 -11.14
N TRP A 76 10.60 6.09 -12.39
CA TRP A 76 9.43 5.34 -12.87
C TRP A 76 9.24 3.99 -12.16
N HIS A 77 10.31 3.34 -11.69
CA HIS A 77 10.20 2.04 -11.00
C HIS A 77 9.32 2.16 -9.76
N TRP A 78 9.44 3.27 -9.02
CA TRP A 78 8.72 3.53 -7.78
C TRP A 78 7.21 3.70 -7.96
N TRP A 79 6.74 3.91 -9.19
CA TRP A 79 5.32 3.99 -9.52
C TRP A 79 4.68 2.63 -9.78
N VAL A 80 5.48 1.63 -10.18
CA VAL A 80 4.99 0.30 -10.53
C VAL A 80 4.20 -0.35 -9.38
N PRO A 81 4.66 -0.31 -8.10
CA PRO A 81 3.87 -0.81 -6.99
C PRO A 81 2.51 -0.13 -6.86
N GLY A 82 2.43 1.21 -6.97
CA GLY A 82 1.17 1.93 -6.84
C GLY A 82 0.18 1.60 -7.96
N ILE A 83 0.66 1.52 -9.20
CA ILE A 83 -0.17 1.22 -10.38
C ILE A 83 -0.72 -0.20 -10.31
N LEU A 84 0.13 -1.19 -9.99
CA LEU A 84 -0.31 -2.58 -9.86
C LEU A 84 -1.31 -2.75 -8.71
N TYR A 85 -1.12 -2.02 -7.62
CA TYR A 85 -2.03 -2.07 -6.48
C TYR A 85 -3.37 -1.40 -6.77
N ALA A 86 -3.37 -0.27 -7.48
CA ALA A 86 -4.59 0.35 -7.99
C ALA A 86 -5.36 -0.62 -8.91
N ALA A 87 -4.66 -1.31 -9.82
CA ALA A 87 -5.28 -2.36 -10.64
C ALA A 87 -5.84 -3.52 -9.81
N PHE A 88 -5.16 -3.89 -8.70
CA PHE A 88 -5.67 -4.88 -7.76
C PHE A 88 -6.98 -4.42 -7.11
N ILE A 89 -7.05 -3.21 -6.56
CA ILE A 89 -8.27 -2.63 -5.97
C ILE A 89 -9.41 -2.62 -7.00
N PHE A 90 -9.16 -2.04 -8.17
CA PHE A 90 -10.15 -2.00 -9.27
C PHE A 90 -10.68 -3.40 -9.62
N SER A 91 -9.80 -4.41 -9.61
CA SER A 91 -10.17 -5.78 -9.92
C SER A 91 -11.08 -6.45 -8.88
N LEU A 92 -11.08 -5.95 -7.65
CA LEU A 92 -12.02 -6.36 -6.59
C LEU A 92 -13.32 -5.57 -6.72
N SER A 93 -13.25 -4.26 -6.98
CA SER A 93 -14.40 -3.37 -7.11
C SER A 93 -15.33 -3.72 -8.28
N GLN A 94 -14.81 -4.34 -9.35
CA GLN A 94 -15.62 -4.85 -10.47
C GLN A 94 -16.51 -6.06 -10.12
N ARG A 95 -16.41 -6.61 -8.91
CA ARG A 95 -17.13 -7.84 -8.50
C ARG A 95 -18.11 -7.54 -7.38
N SER A 96 -19.28 -8.17 -7.39
CA SER A 96 -20.19 -8.23 -6.25
C SER A 96 -20.20 -9.63 -5.66
N PHE A 97 -19.89 -9.75 -4.36
CA PHE A 97 -19.84 -11.03 -3.63
C PHE A 97 -21.13 -11.28 -2.86
N SER A 98 -22.29 -11.18 -3.52
CA SER A 98 -23.61 -11.26 -2.88
C SER A 98 -23.90 -12.58 -2.17
N ASN A 99 -23.21 -13.66 -2.57
CA ASN A 99 -23.39 -15.00 -2.02
C ASN A 99 -22.46 -15.31 -0.83
N VAL A 100 -21.60 -14.37 -0.45
CA VAL A 100 -20.61 -14.54 0.61
C VAL A 100 -21.12 -13.88 1.89
N SER A 101 -21.39 -14.68 2.92
CA SER A 101 -21.76 -14.18 4.25
C SER A 101 -20.50 -13.95 5.10
N LEU A 102 -20.08 -12.69 5.23
CA LEU A 102 -19.02 -12.33 6.16
C LEU A 102 -19.56 -12.21 7.59
N SER A 103 -18.72 -12.53 8.56
CA SER A 103 -19.03 -12.34 10.00
C SER A 103 -18.90 -10.89 10.46
N PHE A 104 -18.51 -9.99 9.57
CA PHE A 104 -18.28 -8.57 9.80
C PHE A 104 -18.61 -7.76 8.52
N ASN A 105 -18.63 -6.44 8.63
CA ASN A 105 -18.91 -5.58 7.47
C ASN A 105 -17.76 -5.58 6.46
N ALA A 106 -18.03 -5.96 5.20
CA ALA A 106 -17.05 -5.97 4.10
C ALA A 106 -16.31 -4.62 3.93
N SER A 107 -16.96 -3.50 4.27
CA SER A 107 -16.34 -2.16 4.26
C SER A 107 -15.07 -2.08 5.11
N LEU A 108 -14.83 -3.01 6.04
CA LEU A 108 -13.60 -3.05 6.83
C LEU A 108 -12.34 -3.42 6.03
N PHE A 109 -12.46 -3.89 4.79
CA PHE A 109 -11.30 -4.09 3.90
C PHE A 109 -10.80 -2.79 3.28
N HIS A 110 -11.68 -1.80 3.06
CA HIS A 110 -11.38 -0.51 2.43
C HIS A 110 -10.23 0.25 3.09
N PRO A 111 -10.18 0.41 4.43
CA PRO A 111 -9.06 1.08 5.07
C PRO A 111 -7.73 0.40 4.82
N LEU A 112 -7.68 -0.94 4.74
CA LEU A 112 -6.42 -1.68 4.53
C LEU A 112 -5.91 -1.52 3.09
N GLU A 113 -6.82 -1.57 2.12
CA GLU A 113 -6.52 -1.35 0.71
C GLU A 113 -5.97 0.06 0.50
N TYR A 114 -6.69 1.08 0.95
CA TYR A 114 -6.27 2.47 0.75
C TYR A 114 -5.09 2.87 1.64
N PHE A 115 -4.91 2.24 2.80
CA PHE A 115 -3.67 2.36 3.57
C PHE A 115 -2.46 1.92 2.78
N THR A 116 -2.55 0.76 2.14
CA THR A 116 -1.47 0.20 1.32
C THR A 116 -1.23 1.07 0.07
N LEU A 117 -2.30 1.48 -0.60
CA LEU A 117 -2.24 2.40 -1.73
C LEU A 117 -1.55 3.72 -1.33
N GLY A 118 -1.89 4.28 -0.17
CA GLY A 118 -1.28 5.51 0.35
C GLY A 118 0.23 5.40 0.56
N ILE A 119 0.70 4.27 1.08
CA ILE A 119 2.14 4.01 1.22
C ILE A 119 2.80 3.89 -0.16
N PHE A 120 2.18 3.19 -1.11
CA PHE A 120 2.75 3.01 -2.44
C PHE A 120 2.78 4.31 -3.25
N LEU A 121 1.73 5.13 -3.17
CA LEU A 121 1.73 6.48 -3.76
C LEU A 121 2.81 7.36 -3.13
N CYS A 122 3.02 7.27 -1.82
CA CYS A 122 4.13 7.94 -1.15
C CYS A 122 5.48 7.50 -1.75
N TRP A 123 5.73 6.20 -1.92
CA TRP A 123 6.96 5.70 -2.56
C TRP A 123 7.12 6.20 -3.99
N GLY A 124 6.06 6.20 -4.81
CA GLY A 124 6.10 6.68 -6.20
C GLY A 124 6.49 8.15 -6.32
N TRP A 125 6.02 8.98 -5.38
CA TRP A 125 6.28 10.42 -5.41
C TRP A 125 7.47 10.90 -4.60
N TYR A 126 7.95 10.10 -3.66
CA TYR A 126 9.07 10.49 -2.81
C TYR A 126 10.31 10.92 -3.63
N PRO A 127 10.71 10.24 -4.72
CA PRO A 127 11.82 10.69 -5.56
C PRO A 127 11.63 12.10 -6.16
N ILE A 128 10.38 12.49 -6.44
CA ILE A 128 10.03 13.70 -7.20
C ILE A 128 9.75 14.88 -6.26
N LEU A 129 9.06 14.63 -5.15
CA LEU A 129 8.42 15.68 -4.36
C LEU A 129 9.08 15.90 -2.98
N LYS A 130 10.02 15.05 -2.53
CA LYS A 130 10.61 15.17 -1.17
C LYS A 130 11.24 16.53 -0.85
N LYS A 131 11.67 17.29 -1.86
CA LYS A 131 12.27 18.63 -1.70
C LYS A 131 11.23 19.77 -1.62
N ARG A 132 9.95 19.50 -1.91
CA ARG A 132 8.89 20.52 -1.99
C ARG A 132 8.16 20.77 -0.66
N GLY A 133 8.67 20.20 0.44
CA GLY A 133 8.07 20.31 1.77
C GLY A 133 7.01 19.25 2.07
N ARG A 134 6.84 18.93 3.36
CA ARG A 134 5.96 17.82 3.82
C ARG A 134 4.50 18.05 3.46
N LEU A 135 4.01 19.28 3.59
CA LEU A 135 2.61 19.62 3.30
C LEU A 135 2.30 19.50 1.80
N ASN A 136 3.19 19.99 0.92
CA ASN A 136 3.01 19.86 -0.53
C ASN A 136 3.07 18.40 -0.97
N PHE A 137 3.96 17.61 -0.38
CA PHE A 137 4.02 16.16 -0.61
C PHE A 137 2.70 15.48 -0.19
N ALA A 138 2.28 15.65 1.06
CA ALA A 138 1.10 14.98 1.61
C ALA A 138 -0.19 15.39 0.89
N SER A 139 -0.40 16.68 0.64
CA SER A 139 -1.61 17.19 -0.03
C SER A 139 -1.78 16.62 -1.43
N ARG A 140 -0.70 16.53 -2.19
CA ARG A 140 -0.76 15.92 -3.51
C ARG A 140 -1.12 14.41 -3.35
N VAL A 141 -0.53 13.67 -2.38
CA VAL A 141 -0.66 12.19 -2.32
C VAL A 141 -2.10 11.87 -1.97
N LEU A 142 -2.61 12.64 -1.01
CA LEU A 142 -3.99 12.65 -0.61
C LEU A 142 -4.91 12.96 -1.80
N ALA A 143 -4.62 14.00 -2.59
CA ALA A 143 -5.41 14.32 -3.78
C ALA A 143 -5.43 13.16 -4.80
N ALA A 144 -4.29 12.54 -5.09
CA ALA A 144 -4.22 11.40 -6.02
C ALA A 144 -5.01 10.18 -5.50
N GLY A 145 -4.90 9.86 -4.21
CA GLY A 145 -5.63 8.75 -3.61
C GLY A 145 -7.14 9.01 -3.49
N ILE A 146 -7.55 10.24 -3.17
CA ILE A 146 -8.97 10.65 -3.17
C ILE A 146 -9.54 10.55 -4.58
N LEU A 147 -8.82 11.04 -5.60
CA LEU A 147 -9.26 10.91 -6.99
C LEU A 147 -9.44 9.45 -7.39
N TRP A 148 -8.56 8.55 -6.93
CA TRP A 148 -8.71 7.12 -7.13
C TRP A 148 -9.96 6.57 -6.42
N GLY A 149 -10.17 6.89 -5.14
CA GLY A 149 -11.36 6.45 -4.38
C GLY A 149 -12.67 6.93 -4.96
N VAL A 150 -12.76 8.21 -5.33
CA VAL A 150 -13.94 8.74 -6.02
C VAL A 150 -14.16 8.04 -7.36
N SER A 151 -13.09 7.75 -8.11
CA SER A 151 -13.20 7.01 -9.37
C SER A 151 -13.68 5.57 -9.15
N ASP A 152 -13.27 4.93 -8.05
CA ASP A 152 -13.72 3.58 -7.71
C ASP A 152 -15.21 3.53 -7.37
N GLU A 153 -15.69 4.45 -6.54
CA GLU A 153 -17.12 4.58 -6.23
C GLU A 153 -17.97 4.88 -7.47
N ILE A 154 -17.48 5.75 -8.35
CA ILE A 154 -18.13 6.01 -9.65
C ILE A 154 -18.15 4.73 -10.50
N HIS A 155 -17.05 3.99 -10.58
CA HIS A 155 -16.98 2.73 -11.30
C HIS A 155 -17.97 1.70 -10.72
N GLN A 156 -18.07 1.57 -9.40
CA GLN A 156 -19.01 0.68 -8.74
C GLN A 156 -20.47 1.00 -9.06
N ALA A 157 -20.81 2.26 -9.37
CA ALA A 157 -22.14 2.65 -9.85
C ALA A 157 -22.54 1.93 -11.16
N PHE A 158 -21.57 1.49 -11.95
CA PHE A 158 -21.79 0.77 -13.20
C PHE A 158 -21.70 -0.76 -13.05
N VAL A 159 -21.37 -1.27 -11.85
CA VAL A 159 -21.25 -2.70 -11.58
C VAL A 159 -22.57 -3.25 -11.03
N PRO A 160 -23.23 -4.22 -11.69
CA PRO A 160 -24.45 -4.81 -11.19
C PRO A 160 -24.29 -5.41 -9.78
N GLY A 161 -25.21 -5.07 -8.88
CA GLY A 161 -25.16 -5.54 -7.48
C GLY A 161 -24.14 -4.80 -6.60
N ARG A 162 -23.62 -3.65 -7.06
CA ARG A 162 -22.86 -2.68 -6.24
C ARG A 162 -23.60 -1.35 -6.20
N THR A 163 -23.36 -0.59 -5.14
CA THR A 163 -23.90 0.75 -4.96
C THR A 163 -22.80 1.64 -4.39
N PRO A 164 -22.60 2.84 -4.95
CA PRO A 164 -21.64 3.78 -4.39
C PRO A 164 -21.98 4.10 -2.93
N SER A 165 -20.95 4.22 -2.10
CA SER A 165 -21.06 4.28 -0.65
C SER A 165 -20.16 5.38 -0.10
N PHE A 166 -20.80 6.40 0.50
CA PHE A 166 -20.06 7.43 1.24
C PHE A 166 -19.28 6.86 2.43
N VAL A 167 -19.72 5.74 2.98
CA VAL A 167 -19.03 5.04 4.07
C VAL A 167 -17.73 4.44 3.57
N ASP A 168 -17.76 3.78 2.41
CA ASP A 168 -16.58 3.17 1.80
C ASP A 168 -15.57 4.24 1.40
N LEU A 169 -16.01 5.33 0.76
CA LEU A 169 -15.15 6.49 0.46
C LEU A 169 -14.51 7.12 1.72
N SER A 170 -15.24 7.16 2.85
CA SER A 170 -14.71 7.69 4.11
C SER A 170 -13.65 6.77 4.72
N LEU A 171 -13.86 5.45 4.61
CA LEU A 171 -12.93 4.42 5.06
C LEU A 171 -11.67 4.36 4.20
N ASP A 172 -11.82 4.55 2.88
CA ASP A 172 -10.74 4.75 1.93
C ASP A 172 -9.88 5.95 2.33
N LEU A 173 -10.52 7.11 2.59
CA LEU A 173 -9.82 8.32 3.02
C LEU A 173 -9.07 8.14 4.34
N LEU A 174 -9.68 7.43 5.30
CA LEU A 174 -9.04 7.11 6.57
C LEU A 174 -7.79 6.25 6.37
N GLY A 175 -7.91 5.14 5.62
CA GLY A 175 -6.80 4.26 5.28
C GLY A 175 -5.68 5.01 4.59
N LEU A 176 -6.01 5.73 3.52
CA LEU A 176 -5.08 6.56 2.75
C LEU A 176 -4.31 7.55 3.64
N SER A 177 -5.01 8.27 4.51
CA SER A 177 -4.42 9.24 5.43
C SER A 177 -3.46 8.56 6.43
N MET A 178 -3.85 7.41 6.98
CA MET A 178 -2.99 6.62 7.87
C MET A 178 -1.71 6.17 7.16
N GLY A 179 -1.82 5.69 5.91
CA GLY A 179 -0.66 5.26 5.12
C GLY A 179 0.35 6.40 4.90
N ILE A 180 -0.15 7.60 4.57
CA ILE A 180 0.67 8.81 4.41
C ILE A 180 1.37 9.18 5.73
N VAL A 181 0.64 9.17 6.85
CA VAL A 181 1.20 9.52 8.17
C VAL A 181 2.29 8.54 8.59
N ILE A 182 2.07 7.23 8.43
CA ILE A 182 3.07 6.21 8.75
C ILE A 182 4.31 6.41 7.89
N PHE A 183 4.14 6.60 6.58
CA PHE A 183 5.27 6.83 5.67
C PHE A 183 6.12 8.04 6.09
N LEU A 184 5.47 9.18 6.35
CA LEU A 184 6.16 10.41 6.76
C LEU A 184 6.87 10.28 8.11
N THR A 185 6.25 9.53 9.03
CA THR A 185 6.83 9.25 10.35
C THR A 185 8.08 8.39 10.21
N THR A 186 8.02 7.32 9.43
CA THR A 186 9.19 6.46 9.14
C THR A 186 10.30 7.24 8.46
N ALA A 187 9.98 8.09 7.47
CA ALA A 187 10.96 8.94 6.80
C ALA A 187 11.61 9.96 7.74
N TYR A 188 10.85 10.50 8.69
CA TYR A 188 11.38 11.40 9.73
C TYR A 188 12.32 10.66 10.69
N ILE A 189 11.91 9.50 11.19
CA ILE A 189 12.72 8.66 12.09
C ILE A 189 14.03 8.27 11.41
N GLN A 190 13.97 7.79 10.16
CA GLN A 190 15.16 7.46 9.35
C GLN A 190 16.14 8.64 9.23
N LYS A 191 15.61 9.84 8.96
CA LYS A 191 16.43 11.05 8.87
C LYS A 191 17.11 11.36 10.22
N LYS A 192 16.37 11.25 11.32
CA LYS A 192 16.87 11.54 12.67
C LYS A 192 17.96 10.56 13.10
N ILE A 193 17.73 9.25 12.93
CA ILE A 193 18.72 8.19 13.21
C ILE A 193 20.01 8.45 12.42
N LYS A 194 19.89 8.79 11.13
CA LYS A 194 21.06 9.10 10.29
C LYS A 194 21.83 10.34 10.77
N GLN A 195 21.14 11.36 11.28
CA GLN A 195 21.77 12.57 11.81
C GLN A 195 22.53 12.29 13.12
N GLU A 196 21.92 11.50 14.02
CA GLU A 196 22.56 11.08 15.28
C GLU A 196 23.79 10.20 15.02
N ALA A 197 23.70 9.25 14.08
CA ALA A 197 24.84 8.42 13.69
C ALA A 197 26.02 9.22 13.11
N VAL A 198 25.75 10.31 12.38
CA VAL A 198 26.81 11.21 11.88
C VAL A 198 27.42 12.06 12.99
N ALA A 199 26.64 12.46 13.99
CA ALA A 199 27.14 13.27 15.10
C ALA A 199 28.02 12.49 16.10
N LEU A 200 27.93 11.16 16.09
CA LEU A 200 28.72 10.27 16.95
C LEU A 200 30.04 9.78 16.31
N ASN A 201 30.26 10.06 15.02
CA ASN A 201 31.49 9.73 14.28
C ASN A 201 32.31 11.00 14.01
#